data_AF-A0A4V0Z1B8-F1
#
_entry.id   AF-A0A4V0Z1B8-F1
#
_cell.length_a   1.000
_cell.length_b   1.000
_cell.length_c   1.000
_cell.angle_alpha   90.00
_cell.angle_beta   90.00
_cell.angle_gamma   90.00
#
_symmetry.space_group_name_H-M   'P 1'
#
loop_
_entity.id
_entity.type
_entity.pdbx_description
1 polymer ?
#
loop_
_entity_poly.entity_id
_entity_poly.type
_entity_poly.pdbx_seq_one_letter_code
_entity_poly.pdbx_strand_id
1 'polypeptide(L)'
;MNAQTIPAQGALEIASIASSEADGGTVKLRLTRRGRVVFGGLATVLVAGVLAFLAALGAPQASASDSESAQLFPYAVVQPGSSLWSIATDLDPSADPRDLVAEIVQLNQLDGSGVDAGQALAVPMRYAESPTVVSADELGL
;
A
#
# COMPACT_ATOMS: atom_id res chain seq x y z
N MET A 1 -78.27 26.72 73.18
CA MET A 1 -78.14 25.26 73.35
C MET A 1 -77.59 24.71 72.05
N ASN A 2 -76.26 24.77 71.86
CA ASN A 2 -75.30 23.65 71.95
C ASN A 2 -75.30 22.84 70.63
N ALA A 3 -74.21 22.51 69.95
CA ALA A 3 -72.82 22.41 70.33
C ALA A 3 -71.90 22.56 69.11
N GLN A 4 -70.67 22.96 69.41
CA GLN A 4 -69.47 22.91 68.58
C GLN A 4 -69.02 21.46 68.34
N THR A 5 -68.47 21.15 67.17
CA THR A 5 -67.41 20.12 66.99
C THR A 5 -66.66 20.34 65.67
N ILE A 6 -65.35 20.59 65.77
CA ILE A 6 -64.32 20.41 64.73
C ILE A 6 -63.51 19.17 65.16
N PRO A 7 -63.11 18.26 64.25
CA PRO A 7 -61.67 18.06 63.94
C PRO A 7 -61.46 17.85 62.42
N ALA A 8 -60.48 18.49 61.79
CA ALA A 8 -59.04 18.19 61.79
C ALA A 8 -58.64 17.02 60.88
N GLN A 9 -57.49 17.22 60.22
CA GLN A 9 -56.59 16.25 59.58
C GLN A 9 -56.86 16.02 58.08
N GLY A 10 -55.92 16.20 57.16
CA GLY A 10 -54.46 16.21 57.27
C GLY A 10 -53.92 14.96 56.57
N ALA A 11 -53.50 15.11 55.32
CA ALA A 11 -52.56 14.25 54.57
C ALA A 11 -52.60 14.75 53.11
N LEU A 12 -51.50 15.28 52.58
CA LEU A 12 -50.62 14.56 51.65
C LEU A 12 -51.45 14.07 50.43
N GLU A 13 -51.22 14.51 49.21
CA GLU A 13 -49.98 14.24 48.49
C GLU A 13 -50.04 14.93 47.13
N ILE A 14 -49.02 15.75 46.90
CA ILE A 14 -48.47 16.17 45.61
C ILE A 14 -48.40 15.02 44.58
N ALA A 15 -49.43 14.83 43.75
CA ALA A 15 -49.28 14.07 42.52
C ALA A 15 -50.42 14.34 41.53
N SER A 16 -50.18 15.18 40.53
CA SER A 16 -50.44 14.85 39.13
C SER A 16 -50.07 16.04 38.25
N ILE A 17 -48.76 16.29 38.19
CA ILE A 17 -48.17 17.08 37.11
C ILE A 17 -47.78 16.06 36.04
N ALA A 18 -48.75 15.53 35.30
CA ALA A 18 -48.44 14.60 34.22
C ALA A 18 -49.57 14.54 33.21
N SER A 19 -49.65 15.55 32.35
CA SER A 19 -50.08 15.42 30.96
C SER A 19 -49.69 16.69 30.20
N SER A 20 -48.39 16.99 30.20
CA SER A 20 -47.82 17.78 29.11
C SER A 20 -47.58 16.79 28.00
N GLU A 21 -48.60 16.58 27.14
CA GLU A 21 -48.43 15.86 25.88
C GLU A 21 -47.30 16.56 25.12
N ALA A 22 -46.13 15.92 25.16
CA ALA A 22 -45.00 16.31 24.35
C ALA A 22 -45.40 16.06 22.89
N ASP A 23 -45.99 17.08 22.28
CA ASP A 23 -46.03 17.23 20.82
C ASP A 23 -44.59 17.07 20.34
N GLY A 24 -44.31 15.89 19.79
CA GLY A 24 -43.02 15.51 19.24
C GLY A 24 -42.76 16.30 17.97
N GLY A 25 -42.51 17.60 18.13
CA GLY A 25 -42.11 18.50 17.08
C GLY A 25 -40.85 17.97 16.43
N THR A 26 -41.00 17.26 15.32
CA THR A 26 -39.89 16.88 14.46
C THR A 26 -39.19 18.16 14.01
N VAL A 27 -38.06 18.48 14.64
CA VAL A 27 -37.26 19.64 14.32
C VAL A 27 -36.69 19.42 12.91
N LYS A 28 -37.42 19.89 11.90
CA LYS A 28 -36.98 19.89 10.50
C LYS A 28 -35.86 20.92 10.36
N LEU A 29 -34.63 20.49 10.63
CA LEU A 29 -33.41 21.24 10.40
C LEU A 29 -33.30 21.57 8.90
N ARG A 30 -33.80 22.75 8.53
CA ARG A 30 -33.59 23.31 7.20
C ARG A 30 -32.16 23.81 7.14
N LEU A 31 -31.27 22.95 6.62
CA LEU A 31 -29.91 23.36 6.28
C LEU A 31 -30.01 24.57 5.33
N THR A 32 -29.64 25.75 5.85
CA THR A 32 -29.57 26.97 5.05
C THR A 32 -28.62 26.70 3.88
N ARG A 33 -28.84 27.36 2.74
CA ARG A 33 -28.07 27.13 1.50
C ARG A 33 -26.55 27.12 1.72
N ARG A 34 -26.07 27.90 2.70
CA ARG A 34 -24.67 27.96 3.15
C ARG A 34 -24.21 26.72 3.92
N GLY A 35 -25.06 26.15 4.80
CA GLY A 35 -24.78 24.90 5.50
C GLY A 35 -24.58 23.73 4.55
N ARG A 36 -25.35 23.64 3.47
CA ARG A 36 -25.16 22.57 2.46
C ARG A 36 -23.80 22.64 1.77
N VAL A 37 -23.29 23.85 1.51
CA VAL A 37 -21.98 24.04 0.90
C VAL A 37 -20.86 23.65 1.86
N VAL A 38 -20.96 24.03 3.14
CA VAL A 38 -19.95 23.68 4.15
C VAL A 38 -19.93 22.17 4.42
N PHE A 39 -21.10 21.55 4.63
CA PHE A 39 -21.19 20.11 4.83
C PHE A 39 -20.78 19.32 3.59
N GLY A 40 -21.15 19.80 2.40
CA GLY A 40 -20.70 19.21 1.14
C GLY A 40 -19.19 19.30 0.99
N GLY A 41 -18.60 20.47 1.24
CA GLY A 41 -17.15 20.67 1.20
C GLY A 41 -16.40 19.77 2.17
N LEU A 42 -16.85 19.69 3.43
CA LEU A 42 -16.25 18.82 4.44
C LEU A 42 -16.34 17.35 4.04
N ALA A 43 -17.50 16.89 3.56
CA ALA A 43 -17.67 15.52 3.09
C ALA A 43 -16.73 15.19 1.92
N THR A 44 -16.58 16.11 0.96
CA THR A 44 -15.67 15.93 -0.18
C THR A 44 -14.21 15.81 0.27
N VAL A 45 -13.76 16.65 1.20
CA VAL A 45 -12.39 16.59 1.74
C VAL A 45 -12.14 15.25 2.43
N LEU A 46 -13.11 14.77 3.23
CA LEU A 46 -12.98 13.48 3.92
C LEU A 46 -12.91 12.31 2.93
N VAL A 47 -13.79 12.29 1.92
CA VAL A 47 -13.79 11.23 0.90
C VAL A 47 -12.48 11.24 0.11
N ALA A 48 -12.00 12.41 -0.31
CA ALA A 48 -10.73 12.55 -1.01
C ALA A 48 -9.55 12.06 -0.16
N GLY A 49 -9.53 12.39 1.14
CA GLY A 49 -8.52 11.92 2.08
C GLY A 49 -8.52 10.39 2.23
N VAL A 50 -9.69 9.76 2.35
CA VAL A 50 -9.81 8.30 2.42
C VAL A 50 -9.32 7.64 1.14
N LEU A 51 -9.72 8.16 -0.03
CA LEU A 51 -9.26 7.62 -1.32
C LEU A 51 -7.75 7.76 -1.50
N ALA A 52 -7.18 8.90 -1.12
CA ALA A 52 -5.73 9.11 -1.15
C ALA A 52 -4.98 8.15 -0.20
N PHE A 53 -5.52 7.90 0.99
CA PHE A 53 -4.94 6.95 1.94
C PHE A 53 -5.00 5.51 1.41
N LEU A 54 -6.14 5.09 0.85
CA LEU A 54 -6.29 3.78 0.21
C LEU A 54 -5.36 3.63 -0.99
N ALA A 55 -5.21 4.68 -1.81
CA ALA A 55 -4.26 4.68 -2.92
C ALA A 55 -2.82 4.57 -2.43
N ALA A 56 -2.45 5.24 -1.32
CA ALA A 56 -1.12 5.12 -0.75
C ALA A 56 -0.81 3.71 -0.20
N LEU A 57 -1.80 3.03 0.39
CA LEU A 57 -1.64 1.66 0.91
C LEU A 57 -1.74 0.57 -0.17
N GLY A 58 -2.49 0.83 -1.24
CA GLY A 58 -2.81 -0.15 -2.28
C GLY A 58 -2.15 0.10 -3.63
N ALA A 59 -1.40 1.19 -3.79
CA ALA A 59 -0.69 1.46 -5.03
C ALA A 59 0.38 0.38 -5.23
N PRO A 60 0.37 -0.36 -6.37
CA PRO A 60 1.50 -1.19 -6.73
C PRO A 60 2.72 -0.28 -6.74
N GLN A 61 3.70 -0.60 -5.90
CA GLN A 61 4.98 0.08 -5.88
C GLN A 61 5.66 -0.28 -7.20
N ALA A 62 5.41 0.50 -8.25
CA ALA A 62 6.26 0.50 -9.42
C ALA A 62 7.57 1.14 -8.96
N SER A 63 8.49 0.32 -8.49
CA SER A 63 9.85 0.73 -8.16
C SER A 63 10.54 1.14 -9.46
N ALA A 64 10.28 2.37 -9.91
CA ALA A 64 11.26 3.09 -10.71
C ALA A 64 12.37 3.44 -9.72
N SER A 65 13.38 2.57 -9.62
CA SER A 65 14.57 2.81 -8.83
C SER A 65 15.37 3.95 -9.45
N ASP A 66 14.92 5.18 -9.19
CA ASP A 66 15.63 6.44 -9.40
C ASP A 66 16.54 6.70 -8.18
N SER A 67 17.33 5.68 -7.84
CA SER A 67 18.28 5.73 -6.74
C SER A 67 19.65 5.42 -7.30
N GLU A 68 20.40 6.49 -7.52
CA GLU A 68 21.86 6.56 -7.63
C GLU A 68 22.56 6.07 -6.34
N SER A 69 22.03 5.05 -5.67
CA SER A 69 22.88 4.11 -4.98
C SER A 69 23.46 3.25 -6.07
N ALA A 70 24.77 3.35 -6.33
CA ALA A 70 25.52 2.41 -7.14
C ALA A 70 25.34 1.01 -6.55
N GLN A 71 24.22 0.38 -6.87
CA GLN A 71 23.92 -0.99 -6.55
C GLN A 71 24.87 -1.74 -7.46
N LEU A 72 25.97 -2.24 -6.89
CA LEU A 72 26.98 -3.00 -7.61
C LEU A 72 26.29 -4.22 -8.21
N PHE A 73 25.81 -4.08 -9.44
CA PHE A 73 25.18 -5.15 -10.18
C PHE A 73 26.30 -6.04 -10.73
N PRO A 74 26.28 -7.35 -10.44
CA PRO A 74 27.23 -8.28 -10.99
C PRO A 74 26.89 -8.57 -12.46
N TYR A 75 27.89 -8.47 -13.34
CA TYR A 75 27.77 -8.79 -14.76
C TYR A 75 28.70 -9.93 -15.14
N ALA A 76 28.26 -10.83 -16.02
CA ALA A 76 29.13 -11.78 -16.70
C ALA A 76 29.30 -11.35 -18.16
N VAL A 77 30.54 -11.24 -18.63
CA VAL A 77 30.83 -10.88 -20.02
C VAL A 77 30.96 -12.14 -20.87
N VAL A 78 30.16 -12.22 -21.94
CA VAL A 78 30.18 -13.35 -22.88
C VAL A 78 31.51 -13.38 -23.62
N GLN A 79 32.30 -14.42 -23.41
CA GLN A 79 33.56 -14.62 -24.15
C GLN A 79 33.28 -15.13 -25.58
N PRO A 80 34.17 -14.85 -26.55
CA PRO A 80 34.04 -15.40 -27.90
C PRO A 80 33.96 -16.93 -27.90
N GLY A 81 32.86 -17.49 -28.41
CA GLY A 81 32.62 -18.94 -28.43
C GLY A 81 31.95 -19.50 -27.17
N SER A 82 31.67 -18.67 -26.17
CA SER A 82 30.87 -19.05 -25.00
C SER A 82 29.37 -18.95 -25.28
N SER A 83 28.58 -19.76 -24.57
CA SER A 83 27.11 -19.74 -24.61
C SER A 83 26.55 -19.45 -23.22
N LEU A 84 25.27 -19.09 -23.12
CA LEU A 84 24.61 -18.97 -21.80
C LEU A 84 24.74 -20.24 -20.96
N TRP A 85 24.78 -21.40 -21.61
CA TRP A 85 24.98 -22.68 -20.93
C TRP A 85 26.36 -22.80 -20.27
N SER A 86 27.42 -22.44 -20.99
CA SER A 86 28.77 -22.48 -20.43
C SER A 86 28.92 -21.46 -19.31
N ILE A 87 28.35 -20.26 -19.47
CA ILE A 87 28.35 -19.23 -18.43
C ILE A 87 27.60 -19.71 -17.17
N ALA A 88 26.42 -20.31 -17.33
CA ALA A 88 25.66 -20.87 -16.21
C ALA A 88 26.44 -21.97 -15.48
N THR A 89 27.11 -22.85 -16.24
CA THR A 89 27.92 -23.93 -15.68
C THR A 89 29.15 -23.41 -14.93
N ASP A 90 29.77 -22.35 -15.45
CA ASP A 90 30.94 -21.69 -14.83
C ASP A 90 30.55 -20.88 -13.58
N LEU A 91 29.35 -20.31 -13.56
CA LEU A 91 28.83 -19.56 -12.41
C LEU A 91 28.51 -20.47 -11.23
N ASP A 92 27.81 -21.58 -11.49
CA ASP A 92 27.46 -22.56 -10.47
C ASP A 92 27.35 -23.98 -11.07
N PRO A 93 28.38 -24.83 -10.90
CA PRO A 93 28.36 -26.20 -11.41
C PRO A 93 27.45 -27.13 -10.59
N SER A 94 26.96 -26.69 -9.42
CA SER A 94 26.08 -27.48 -8.55
C SER A 94 24.59 -27.25 -8.85
N ALA A 95 24.25 -26.12 -9.46
CA ALA A 95 22.89 -25.80 -9.90
C ALA A 95 22.59 -26.40 -11.29
N ASP A 96 21.30 -26.60 -11.61
CA ASP A 96 20.91 -26.99 -12.98
C ASP A 96 21.15 -25.80 -13.93
N PRO A 97 22.01 -25.94 -14.95
CA PRO A 97 22.27 -24.86 -15.91
C PRO A 97 21.00 -24.38 -16.62
N ARG A 98 19.97 -25.23 -16.79
CA ARG A 98 18.70 -24.83 -17.43
C ARG A 98 17.97 -23.76 -16.65
N ASP A 99 17.93 -23.91 -15.33
CA ASP A 99 17.24 -22.98 -14.44
C ASP A 99 17.99 -21.64 -14.40
N LEU A 100 19.32 -21.68 -14.31
CA LEU A 100 20.15 -20.47 -14.40
C LEU A 100 20.00 -19.76 -15.74
N VAL A 101 20.01 -20.49 -16.86
CA VAL A 101 19.84 -19.88 -18.19
C VAL A 101 18.48 -19.19 -18.28
N ALA A 102 17.41 -19.83 -17.81
CA ALA A 102 16.08 -19.22 -17.79
C ALA A 102 16.03 -17.95 -16.92
N GLU A 103 16.68 -17.98 -15.76
CA GLU A 103 16.79 -16.83 -14.86
C GLU A 103 17.61 -15.69 -15.49
N ILE A 104 18.73 -15.99 -16.14
CA ILE A 104 19.56 -15.01 -16.85
C ILE A 104 18.80 -14.39 -18.03
N VAL A 105 18.10 -15.21 -18.83
CA VAL A 105 17.25 -14.74 -19.94
C VAL A 105 16.16 -13.80 -19.44
N GLN A 106 15.48 -14.17 -18.35
CA GLN A 106 14.45 -13.35 -17.74
C GLN A 106 15.00 -12.03 -17.19
N LEU A 107 16.13 -12.08 -16.48
CA LEU A 107 16.78 -10.91 -15.88
C LEU A 107 17.25 -9.91 -16.93
N ASN A 108 17.76 -10.40 -18.06
CA ASN A 108 18.29 -9.58 -19.16
C ASN A 108 17.26 -9.30 -20.27
N GLN A 109 16.02 -9.79 -20.13
CA GLN A 109 14.95 -9.67 -21.13
C GLN A 109 15.38 -10.13 -22.53
N LEU A 110 16.09 -11.26 -22.62
CA LEU A 110 16.54 -11.80 -23.91
C LEU A 110 15.37 -12.50 -24.63
N ASP A 111 15.32 -12.38 -25.96
CA ASP A 111 14.32 -13.06 -26.81
C ASP A 111 14.51 -14.59 -26.88
N GLY A 112 15.61 -15.10 -26.30
CA GLY A 112 15.96 -16.51 -26.25
C GLY A 112 17.34 -16.73 -25.66
N SER A 113 17.92 -17.91 -25.89
CA SER A 113 19.24 -18.27 -25.35
C SER A 113 20.43 -17.80 -26.20
N GLY A 114 20.17 -17.00 -27.24
CA GLY A 114 21.21 -16.43 -28.10
C GLY A 114 21.93 -15.28 -27.41
N VAL A 115 23.25 -15.26 -27.49
CA VAL A 115 24.11 -14.20 -26.92
C VAL A 115 25.23 -13.86 -27.88
N ASP A 116 25.58 -12.59 -27.94
CA ASP A 116 26.69 -12.09 -28.75
C ASP A 116 27.99 -12.03 -27.93
N ALA A 117 29.12 -12.27 -28.60
CA ALA A 117 30.42 -12.16 -27.95
C ALA A 117 30.68 -10.71 -27.50
N GLY A 118 31.15 -10.54 -26.27
CA GLY A 118 31.35 -9.24 -25.63
C GLY A 118 30.11 -8.64 -24.97
N GLN A 119 28.95 -9.30 -25.07
CA GLN A 119 27.73 -8.84 -24.39
C GLN A 119 27.89 -8.96 -22.87
N ALA A 120 27.57 -7.89 -22.15
CA ALA A 120 27.46 -7.92 -20.70
C ALA A 120 26.06 -8.44 -20.31
N LEU A 121 26.03 -9.49 -19.50
CA LEU A 121 24.81 -10.09 -18.99
C LEU A 121 24.72 -9.85 -17.49
N ALA A 122 23.65 -9.24 -17.02
CA ALA A 122 23.36 -9.17 -15.60
C ALA A 122 23.19 -10.58 -15.06
N VAL A 123 23.87 -10.88 -13.96
CA VAL A 123 23.70 -12.16 -13.26
C VAL A 123 23.02 -11.91 -11.91
N PRO A 124 22.29 -12.89 -11.36
CA PRO A 124 21.60 -12.63 -10.09
C PRO A 124 22.57 -12.62 -8.90
N MET A 125 22.30 -11.75 -7.93
CA MET A 125 23.22 -11.30 -6.86
C MET A 125 23.91 -12.43 -6.08
N ARG A 126 23.30 -13.62 -5.97
CA ARG A 126 23.92 -14.77 -5.28
C ARG A 126 25.23 -15.25 -5.91
N TYR A 127 25.53 -14.85 -7.15
CA TYR A 127 26.79 -15.18 -7.83
C TYR A 127 27.73 -13.98 -7.98
N ALA A 128 27.49 -12.87 -7.27
CA ALA A 128 28.35 -11.69 -7.34
C ALA A 128 29.82 -11.97 -6.96
N GLU A 129 30.07 -13.00 -6.15
CA GLU A 129 31.40 -13.41 -5.69
C GLU A 129 32.07 -14.44 -6.62
N SER A 130 31.41 -14.82 -7.73
CA SER A 130 31.96 -15.79 -8.68
C SER A 130 33.10 -15.15 -9.51
N PRO A 131 34.24 -15.83 -9.72
CA PRO A 131 35.41 -15.27 -10.41
C PRO A 131 35.15 -14.91 -11.88
N THR A 132 34.05 -15.36 -12.46
CA THR A 132 33.63 -15.06 -13.84
C THR A 132 32.85 -13.74 -13.93
N VAL A 133 32.48 -13.16 -12.79
CA VAL A 133 31.68 -11.94 -12.69
C VAL A 133 32.58 -10.72 -12.60
N VAL A 134 32.22 -9.71 -13.39
CA VAL A 134 32.82 -8.38 -13.47
C VAL A 134 31.82 -7.39 -12.90
N SER A 135 32.29 -6.42 -12.13
CA SER A 135 31.40 -5.43 -11.50
C SER A 135 31.05 -4.30 -12.47
N ALA A 136 29.91 -3.64 -12.25
CA ALA A 136 29.43 -2.54 -13.10
C ALA A 136 30.46 -1.40 -13.27
N ASP A 137 31.19 -1.09 -12.20
CA ASP A 137 32.23 -0.06 -12.15
C ASP A 137 33.44 -0.38 -13.06
N GLU A 138 33.77 -1.66 -13.23
CA GLU A 138 34.84 -2.11 -14.12
C GLU A 138 34.45 -2.02 -15.60
N LEU A 139 33.14 -2.13 -15.88
CA LEU A 139 32.59 -1.98 -17.23
C LEU A 139 32.25 -0.53 -17.60
N GLY A 140 32.37 0.40 -16.65
CA GLY A 140 32.01 1.81 -16.83
C GLY A 140 30.51 2.03 -16.99
N LEU A 141 29.69 1.17 -16.38
CA LEU A 141 28.22 1.17 -16.43
C LEU A 141 27.60 1.66 -15.12
#